data_AF-A0A956EWG7-F1
#
_entry.id   AF-A0A956EWG7-F1
#
_cell.length_a   1.000
_cell.length_b   1.000
_cell.length_c   1.000
_cell.angle_alpha   90.00
_cell.angle_beta   90.00
_cell.angle_gamma   90.00
#
_symmetry.space_group_name_H-M   'P 1'
#
loop_
_entity.id
_entity.type
_entity.pdbx_description
1 polymer ?
#
loop_
_entity_poly.entity_id
_entity_poly.type
_entity_poly.pdbx_seq_one_letter_code
_entity_poly.pdbx_strand_id
1 'polypeptide(L)' 'PAFRKLRRVSRPGRRVYVGHNEIPRVMSGLGMSILSTSHGLMTDREARSRKVGGELLCEVY' A
#
# COMPACT_ATOMS: atom_id res chain seq x y z
N PRO A 1 9.14 19.72 5.47
CA PRO A 1 8.28 18.67 6.06
C PRO A 1 8.66 17.29 5.52
N ALA A 2 8.66 16.24 6.34
CA ALA A 2 9.06 14.89 5.92
C ALA A 2 8.00 14.17 5.06
N PHE A 3 6.72 14.57 5.17
CA PHE A 3 5.61 14.05 4.36
C PHE A 3 4.77 15.22 3.86
N ARG A 4 4.29 15.15 2.61
CA ARG A 4 3.43 16.16 1.99
C ARG A 4 1.94 15.79 2.13
N LYS A 5 1.61 14.50 2.07
CA LYS A 5 0.24 14.00 2.15
C LYS A 5 0.18 12.54 2.61
N LEU A 6 -0.85 12.24 3.39
CA LEU A 6 -1.28 10.88 3.71
C LEU A 6 -2.71 10.68 3.23
N ARG A 7 -2.94 9.66 2.38
CA ARG A 7 -4.25 9.36 1.80
C ARG A 7 -4.69 7.96 2.18
N ARG A 8 -5.78 7.83 2.94
CA ARG A 8 -6.40 6.53 3.24
C ARG A 8 -7.17 6.01 2.03
N VAL A 9 -6.81 4.80 1.58
CA VAL A 9 -7.38 4.12 0.41
C VAL A 9 -8.49 3.17 0.85
N SER A 10 -8.18 2.13 1.62
CA SER A 10 -9.21 1.23 2.16
C SER A 10 -9.98 1.88 3.32
N ARG A 11 -11.31 1.89 3.21
CA ARG A 11 -12.24 2.47 4.19
C ARG A 11 -13.31 1.44 4.57
N PRO A 12 -13.94 1.54 5.76
CA PRO A 12 -14.95 0.57 6.18
C PRO A 12 -16.07 0.34 5.15
N GLY A 13 -16.54 1.40 4.47
CA GLY A 13 -17.57 1.30 3.42
C GLY A 13 -17.07 0.88 2.04
N ARG A 14 -15.75 0.76 1.84
CA ARG A 14 -15.14 0.28 0.59
C ARG A 14 -13.73 -0.27 0.89
N ARG A 15 -13.67 -1.56 1.19
CA ARG A 15 -12.39 -2.25 1.40
C ARG A 15 -11.69 -2.44 0.06
N VAL A 16 -10.38 -2.21 0.04
CA VAL A 16 -9.56 -2.34 -1.16
C VAL A 16 -8.48 -3.37 -0.88
N TYR A 17 -8.54 -4.50 -1.58
CA TYR A 17 -7.53 -5.55 -1.53
C TYR A 17 -6.89 -5.68 -2.91
N VAL A 18 -5.59 -5.93 -2.94
CA VAL A 18 -4.80 -6.04 -4.18
C VAL A 18 -3.90 -7.26 -4.11
N GLY A 19 -3.76 -7.97 -5.23
CA GLY A 19 -2.72 -9.00 -5.40
C GLY A 19 -1.32 -8.37 -5.49
N HIS A 20 -0.27 -9.16 -5.29
CA HIS A 20 1.12 -8.65 -5.29
C HIS A 20 1.52 -7.97 -6.62
N ASN A 21 0.92 -8.42 -7.73
CA ASN A 21 1.14 -7.93 -9.10
C ASN A 21 0.39 -6.61 -9.34
N GLU A 22 -0.67 -6.36 -8.58
CA GLU A 22 -1.61 -5.24 -8.75
C GLU A 22 -1.34 -4.11 -7.76
N ILE A 23 -0.34 -4.25 -6.89
CA ILE A 23 0.04 -3.22 -5.94
C ILE A 23 0.39 -1.94 -6.74
N PRO A 24 -0.29 -0.81 -6.49
CA PRO A 24 -0.06 0.42 -7.24
C PRO A 24 1.29 1.05 -6.85
N ARG A 25 1.93 1.74 -7.80
CA ARG A 25 3.10 2.58 -7.52
C ARG A 25 2.65 4.01 -7.26
N VAL A 26 3.01 4.56 -6.10
CA VAL A 26 2.67 5.94 -5.73
C VAL A 26 3.72 6.89 -6.30
N MET A 27 3.28 7.92 -7.02
CA MET A 27 4.15 8.93 -7.65
C MET A 27 5.36 8.33 -8.39
N SER A 28 5.13 7.32 -9.23
CA SER A 28 6.18 6.62 -9.98
C SER A 28 7.30 6.02 -9.11
N GLY A 29 7.03 5.72 -7.84
CA GLY A 29 7.97 5.10 -6.90
C GLY A 29 8.63 6.08 -5.91
N LEU A 30 8.30 7.37 -5.98
CA LEU A 30 8.72 8.38 -5.00
C LEU A 30 7.90 8.32 -3.70
N GLY A 31 6.65 7.89 -3.77
CA GLY A 31 5.82 7.62 -2.60
C GLY A 31 5.84 6.14 -2.22
N MET A 32 5.12 5.82 -1.15
CA MET A 32 4.90 4.44 -0.70
C MET A 32 3.42 4.15 -0.48
N SER A 33 3.03 2.91 -0.71
CA SER A 33 1.75 2.38 -0.22
C SER A 33 2.01 1.46 0.97
N ILE A 34 1.14 1.53 1.97
CA ILE A 34 1.16 0.64 3.13
C ILE A 34 0.04 -0.38 2.98
N LEU A 35 0.38 -1.65 3.13
CA LEU A 35 -0.55 -2.77 3.01
C LEU A 35 -0.61 -3.58 4.30
N SER A 36 -1.81 -4.01 4.66
CA SER A 36 -2.00 -5.08 5.64
C SER A 36 -2.06 -6.41 4.92
N THR A 37 -1.09 -7.27 5.14
CA THR A 37 -0.99 -8.59 4.50
C THR A 37 -1.16 -9.70 5.53
N SER A 38 -1.28 -10.95 5.08
CA SER A 38 -1.26 -12.13 5.97
C SER A 38 0.06 -12.32 6.73
N HIS A 39 1.12 -11.63 6.33
CA HIS A 39 2.44 -11.67 6.96
C HIS A 39 2.74 -10.39 7.76
N GLY A 40 1.71 -9.59 8.06
CA GLY A 40 1.81 -8.33 8.79
C GLY A 40 1.73 -7.09 7.90
N LEU A 41 1.98 -5.94 8.52
CA LEU A 41 1.97 -4.63 7.87
C LEU A 41 3.30 -4.41 7.13
N MET A 42 3.24 -3.99 5.86
CA MET A 42 4.45 -3.77 5.07
C MET A 42 4.27 -2.73 3.97
N THR A 43 5.39 -2.30 3.39
CA THR A 43 5.42 -1.38 2.25
C THR A 43 5.12 -2.10 0.94
N ASP A 44 4.74 -1.34 -0.07
CA ASP A 44 4.51 -1.84 -1.43
C ASP A 44 5.74 -2.52 -2.04
N ARG A 45 6.95 -2.08 -1.70
CA ARG A 45 8.20 -2.71 -2.17
C ARG A 45 8.41 -4.08 -1.53
N GLU A 46 8.19 -4.16 -0.22
CA GLU A 46 8.35 -5.40 0.54
C GLU A 46 7.29 -6.44 0.16
N ALA A 47 6.02 -6.01 0.02
CA ALA A 47 4.93 -6.87 -0.43
C ALA A 47 5.18 -7.46 -1.83
N ARG A 48 5.70 -6.66 -2.77
CA ARG A 48 6.11 -7.15 -4.10
C ARG A 48 7.27 -8.13 -4.02
N SER A 49 8.29 -7.84 -3.21
CA SER A 49 9.45 -8.73 -3.04
C SER A 49 9.05 -10.09 -2.48
N ARG A 50 8.11 -10.11 -1.53
CA ARG A 50 7.60 -11.34 -0.90
C ARG A 50 6.48 -12.00 -1.71
N LYS A 51 6.05 -11.41 -2.83
CA LYS A 51 4.92 -11.85 -3.67
C LYS A 51 3.62 -12.06 -2.89
N VAL A 52 3.35 -11.19 -1.91
CA VAL A 52 2.13 -11.21 -1.10
C VAL A 52 1.25 -9.99 -1.40
N GLY A 53 -0.06 -10.23 -1.51
CA GLY A 53 -1.07 -9.19 -1.59
C GLY A 53 -1.61 -8.80 -0.21
N GLY A 54 -2.61 -7.92 -0.18
CA GLY A 54 -3.25 -7.52 1.07
C GLY A 54 -4.23 -6.36 0.92
N GLU A 55 -4.71 -5.86 2.06
CA GLU A 55 -5.53 -4.66 2.13
C GLU A 55 -4.66 -3.42 1.92
N LEU A 56 -5.01 -2.60 0.93
CA LEU A 56 -4.32 -1.35 0.63
C LEU A 56 -4.81 -0.24 1.57
N LEU A 57 -4.09 0.02 2.66
CA LEU A 57 -4.54 0.91 3.73
C LEU A 57 -4.42 2.38 3.34
N CYS A 58 -3.23 2.81 2.96
CA CYS A 58 -2.95 4.20 2.65
C CYS A 58 -1.73 4.38 1.74
N GLU A 59 -1.62 5.59 1.22
CA GLU A 59 -0.48 6.07 0.43
C GLU A 59 0.10 7.31 1.10
N VAL A 60 1.43 7.41 1.07
CA VAL A 60 2.18 8.53 1.67
C VAL A 60 3.21 9.05 0.67
N TYR A 61 3.29 10.38 0.52
CA TYR A 61 4.24 11.10 -0.33
C TYR A 61 4.36 12.57 0.08
#